data_AF-A0A5K1GZ45-F1
#
_entry.id   AF-A0A5K1GZ45-F1
#
_cell.length_a   1.000
_cell.length_b   1.000
_cell.length_c   1.000
_cell.angle_alpha   90.00
_cell.angle_beta   90.00
_cell.angle_gamma   90.00
#
_symmetry.space_group_name_H-M   'P 1'
#
loop_
_entity.id
_entity.type
_entity.pdbx_description
1 polymer ?
#
loop_
_entity_poly.entity_id
_entity_poly.type
_entity_poly.pdbx_seq_one_letter_code
_entity_poly.pdbx_strand_id
1 'polypeptide(L)' 'FSPEKFVENMVLMEHRYGAKGFVTSKDRSLLSNGTFYLTEVDSMYRRFYAKKSGSEDAGETDVSCENGKLNAH' A
#
# COMPACT_ATOMS: atom_id res chain seq x y z
N PHE A 1 10.93 -17.07 -4.64
CA PHE A 1 9.85 -16.53 -5.49
C PHE A 1 9.82 -17.38 -6.76
N SER A 2 8.67 -17.71 -7.33
CA SER A 2 8.57 -18.62 -8.50
C SER A 2 7.82 -17.95 -9.67
N PRO A 3 8.00 -18.42 -10.92
CA PRO A 3 7.37 -17.83 -12.09
C PRO A 3 5.83 -17.82 -12.04
N GLU A 4 5.23 -18.86 -11.45
CA GLU A 4 3.78 -19.02 -11.35
C GLU A 4 3.20 -17.91 -10.46
N LYS A 5 3.82 -17.69 -9.30
CA LYS A 5 3.48 -16.59 -8.38
C LYS A 5 3.75 -15.21 -8.99
N PHE A 6 4.69 -15.08 -9.92
CA PHE A 6 4.85 -13.85 -10.69
C PHE A 6 3.66 -13.62 -11.62
N VAL A 7 3.24 -14.63 -12.39
CA VAL A 7 2.08 -14.54 -13.30
C VAL A 7 0.77 -14.27 -12.54
N GLU A 8 0.53 -14.95 -11.42
CA GLU A 8 -0.62 -14.68 -10.52
C GLU A 8 -0.66 -13.21 -10.08
N ASN A 9 0.48 -12.64 -9.68
CA ASN A 9 0.57 -11.23 -9.31
C ASN A 9 0.36 -10.29 -10.50
N MET A 10 0.86 -10.62 -11.70
CA MET A 10 0.63 -9.81 -12.90
C MET A 10 -0.87 -9.73 -13.25
N VAL A 11 -1.58 -10.85 -13.22
CA VAL A 11 -3.05 -10.89 -13.44
C VAL A 11 -3.79 -10.09 -12.37
N LEU A 12 -3.38 -10.16 -11.10
CA LEU A 12 -3.95 -9.36 -10.02
C LEU A 12 -3.74 -7.84 -10.21
N MET A 13 -2.59 -7.45 -10.76
CA MET A 13 -2.26 -6.04 -11.03
C MET A 13 -3.03 -5.49 -12.25
N GLU A 14 -3.26 -6.32 -13.27
CA GLU A 14 -4.15 -6.01 -14.39
C GLU A 14 -5.59 -5.75 -13.90
N HIS A 15 -6.16 -6.64 -13.07
CA HIS A 15 -7.49 -6.45 -12.48
C HIS A 15 -7.60 -5.20 -11.59
N ARG A 16 -6.49 -4.69 -11.05
CA ARG A 16 -6.45 -3.46 -10.25
C ARG A 16 -6.20 -2.20 -11.10
N TYR A 17 -5.85 -2.33 -12.37
CA TYR A 17 -5.56 -1.21 -13.25
C TYR A 17 -6.85 -0.45 -13.61
N GLY A 18 -7.02 0.75 -13.06
CA GLY A 18 -8.26 1.53 -13.21
C GLY A 18 -9.41 1.07 -12.32
N ALA A 19 -9.20 0.10 -11.42
CA ALA A 19 -10.20 -0.32 -10.45
C ALA A 19 -10.36 0.67 -9.28
N LYS A 20 -11.41 0.49 -8.49
CA LYS A 20 -11.73 1.29 -7.30
C LYS A 20 -12.56 0.52 -6.28
N GLY A 21 -12.62 1.01 -5.04
CA GLY A 21 -13.32 0.36 -3.94
C GLY A 21 -12.63 -0.91 -3.43
N PHE A 22 -11.30 -0.92 -3.37
CA PHE A 22 -10.51 -2.08 -2.94
C PHE A 22 -9.40 -1.72 -1.94
N VAL A 23 -9.15 -2.65 -1.01
CA VAL A 23 -8.02 -2.62 -0.06
C VAL A 23 -6.89 -3.52 -0.60
N THR A 24 -5.63 -3.16 -0.39
CA THR A 24 -4.48 -3.99 -0.79
C THR A 24 -4.21 -5.13 0.20
N SER A 25 -3.29 -6.03 -0.14
CA SER A 25 -2.71 -6.92 0.87
C SER A 25 -1.96 -6.08 1.93
N LYS A 26 -1.97 -6.56 3.17
CA LYS A 26 -1.25 -5.97 4.31
C LYS A 26 0.14 -6.55 4.53
N ASP A 27 0.59 -7.50 3.72
CA ASP A 27 1.97 -8.00 3.79
C ASP A 27 2.98 -6.88 3.46
N ARG A 28 3.81 -6.51 4.44
CA ARG A 28 4.88 -5.50 4.33
C ARG A 28 6.28 -6.11 4.48
N SER A 29 6.39 -7.44 4.51
CA SER A 29 7.64 -8.16 4.80
C SER A 29 8.76 -7.80 3.82
N LEU A 30 8.48 -7.89 2.52
CA LEU A 30 9.43 -7.66 1.42
C LEU A 30 9.72 -6.18 1.13
N LEU A 31 9.05 -5.22 1.79
CA LEU A 31 9.32 -3.79 1.63
C LEU A 31 10.45 -3.36 2.55
N SER A 32 11.36 -2.50 2.07
CA SER A 32 12.37 -1.91 2.94
C SER A 32 11.76 -0.89 3.90
N ASN A 33 12.41 -0.70 5.04
CA ASN A 33 11.95 0.24 6.06
C ASN A 33 11.98 1.67 5.50
N GLY A 34 10.91 2.43 5.76
CA GLY A 34 10.69 3.74 5.17
C GLY A 34 10.02 3.74 3.78
N THR A 35 9.76 2.59 3.15
CA THR A 35 8.99 2.53 1.90
C THR A 35 7.54 2.95 2.12
N PHE A 36 7.04 3.83 1.24
CA PHE A 36 5.61 4.13 1.11
C PHE A 36 4.92 3.08 0.23
N TYR A 37 3.75 2.62 0.65
CA TYR A 37 2.94 1.65 -0.10
C TYR A 37 1.44 2.04 -0.08
N LEU A 38 0.71 1.69 -1.14
CA LEU A 38 -0.73 1.94 -1.28
C LEU A 38 -1.51 1.07 -0.29
N THR A 39 -2.37 1.64 0.55
CA THR A 39 -3.26 0.90 1.48
C THR A 39 -4.58 0.49 0.82
N GLU A 40 -5.20 1.42 0.10
CA GLU A 40 -6.51 1.23 -0.52
C GLU A 40 -6.79 2.29 -1.61
N VAL A 41 -7.80 1.99 -2.43
CA VAL A 41 -8.40 2.91 -3.41
C VAL A 41 -9.90 2.96 -3.17
N ASP A 42 -10.44 4.11 -2.80
CA ASP A 42 -11.85 4.26 -2.46
C ASP A 42 -12.79 4.32 -3.68
N SER A 43 -14.09 4.46 -3.45
CA SER A 43 -15.12 4.56 -4.50
C SER A 43 -15.02 5.84 -5.38
N MET A 44 -14.18 6.80 -5.00
CA MET A 44 -13.87 8.04 -5.72
C MET A 44 -12.50 8.01 -6.40
N TYR A 45 -11.85 6.83 -6.48
CA TYR A 45 -10.48 6.64 -7.00
C TYR A 45 -9.38 7.34 -6.17
N ARG A 46 -9.68 7.83 -4.95
CA ARG A 46 -8.67 8.41 -4.07
C ARG A 46 -7.77 7.29 -3.56
N ARG A 47 -6.46 7.48 -3.70
CA ARG A 47 -5.42 6.53 -3.29
C ARG A 47 -4.88 6.93 -1.92
N PHE A 48 -4.90 5.98 -0.99
CA PHE A 48 -4.39 6.17 0.36
C PHE A 48 -3.06 5.44 0.51
N TYR A 49 -2.12 6.03 1.24
CA TYR A 49 -0.76 5.52 1.39
C TYR A 49 -0.36 5.54 2.86
N ALA A 50 0.52 4.62 3.24
CA ALA A 50 1.19 4.64 4.52
C ALA A 50 2.67 4.26 4.34
N LYS A 51 3.50 4.64 5.31
CA LYS A 51 4.95 4.42 5.30
C LYS A 51 5.32 3.30 6.28
N LYS A 52 6.02 2.26 5.81
CA LYS A 52 6.58 1.22 6.68
C LYS A 52 7.54 1.85 7.68
N SER A 53 7.32 1.64 8.98
CA SER A 53 8.20 2.09 10.06
C SER A 53 9.58 1.41 10.00
N GLY A 54 10.56 1.95 10.75
CA GLY A 54 11.92 1.41 10.83
C GLY A 54 12.21 0.58 12.08
N SER A 55 11.31 0.67 13.05
CA SER A 55 11.26 -0.01 14.33
C SER A 55 10.80 -1.46 14.12
N GLU A 56 11.65 -2.44 14.38
CA GLU A 56 11.28 -3.87 14.39
C GLU A 56 10.55 -4.29 15.68
N ASP A 57 9.77 -3.38 16.29
CA ASP A 57 9.02 -3.63 17.50
C ASP A 57 7.51 -3.74 17.20
N ALA A 58 6.87 -4.77 17.73
CA ALA A 58 5.66 -5.38 17.15
C ALA A 58 4.35 -4.66 17.50
N GLY A 59 4.38 -3.35 17.74
CA GLY A 59 3.24 -2.56 18.22
C GLY A 59 3.06 -1.17 17.60
N GLU A 60 3.99 -0.67 16.77
CA GLU A 60 3.91 0.69 16.21
C GLU A 60 3.11 0.73 14.90
N THR A 61 1.99 1.46 14.90
CA THR A 61 1.07 1.52 13.75
C THR A 61 1.66 2.25 12.54
N ASP A 62 1.64 1.61 11.37
CA ASP A 62 2.00 2.23 10.07
C ASP A 62 1.38 3.62 9.92
N VAL A 63 2.21 4.65 9.69
CA VAL A 63 1.75 6.04 9.64
C VAL A 63 0.91 6.28 8.40
N SER A 64 -0.41 6.49 8.59
CA SER A 64 -1.36 6.83 7.53
C SER A 64 -1.10 8.25 7.00
N CYS A 65 -0.73 8.33 5.72
CA CYS A 65 -0.49 9.58 5.03
C CYS A 65 -1.75 9.99 4.25
N GLU A 66 -2.69 10.62 4.96
CA GLU A 66 -3.93 11.15 4.38
C GLU A 66 -3.65 12.23 3.33
N ASN A 67 -4.24 12.05 2.15
CA ASN A 67 -4.05 12.95 1.03
C ASN A 67 -4.88 14.24 1.23
N GLY A 68 -4.21 15.39 1.38
CA GLY A 68 -4.85 16.70 1.57
C GLY A 68 -4.49 17.45 2.85
N LYS A 69 -3.56 16.97 3.68
CA LYS A 69 -2.99 17.77 4.77
C LYS A 69 -2.14 18.91 4.19
N LEU A 70 -2.76 20.08 4.06
CA LEU A 70 -2.07 21.33 3.82
C LEU A 70 -1.10 21.59 4.98
N ASN A 71 0.20 21.68 4.66
CA ASN A 71 1.18 22.22 5.60
C ASN A 71 0.93 23.73 5.71
N ALA A 72 0.05 24.13 6.62
CA ALA A 72 -0.08 25.52 7.03
C ALA A 72 1.25 25.98 7.64
N HIS A 73 1.76 27.10 7.15
CA HIS A 73 3.11 27.62 7.42
C HIS A 73 3.02 29.08 7.90
#